data_AF-A0A523K557-F1
#
_entry.id   AF-A0A523K557-F1
#
_cell.length_a   1.000
_cell.length_b   1.000
_cell.length_c   1.000
_cell.angle_alpha   90.00
_cell.angle_beta   90.00
_cell.angle_gamma   90.00
#
_symmetry.space_group_name_H-M   'P 1'
#
loop_
_entity.id
_entity.type
_entity.pdbx_description
1 polymer ?
#
loop_
_entity_poly.entity_id
_entity_poly.type
_entity_poly.pdbx_seq_one_letter_code
_entity_poly.pdbx_strand_id
1 'polypeptide(L)'
;MISRNSLTVASVLAFALVLGAWTPMSFASLRCCYSGDSIELQAADVAVKLEDGRTVSFGELFPDFTPSTSFFTLMYPVYRLDIARVVYPHLASKFVQYDANENGFIEEPELTVLFMQEVARGLDQPITQLGGERRLRAIFVSAGDIDGLIRLVNRRRSEMKPATRKTFDEIDLLRRDFRLDGTEPGEQGDGWL
;
A
#
# COMPACT_ATOMS: atom_id res chain seq x y z
N MET A 1 -32.57 -63.14 26.81
CA MET A 1 -33.29 -63.39 25.54
C MET A 1 -33.42 -62.04 24.85
N ILE A 2 -32.66 -61.77 23.78
CA ILE A 2 -33.09 -61.88 22.36
C ILE A 2 -34.28 -60.91 22.13
N SER A 3 -34.31 -59.90 21.24
CA SER A 3 -33.50 -59.56 20.07
C SER A 3 -34.17 -58.36 19.34
N ARG A 4 -33.34 -57.47 18.76
CA ARG A 4 -33.46 -56.78 17.45
C ARG A 4 -34.62 -55.81 17.15
N ASN A 5 -34.22 -54.59 16.74
CA ASN A 5 -34.35 -54.01 15.38
C ASN A 5 -35.65 -53.21 15.19
N SER A 6 -35.76 -52.10 14.46
CA SER A 6 -34.85 -51.30 13.66
C SER A 6 -35.61 -50.03 13.18
N LEU A 7 -34.85 -48.96 12.93
CA LEU A 7 -34.96 -48.03 11.78
C LEU A 7 -36.12 -47.01 11.66
N THR A 8 -35.68 -45.74 11.61
CA THR A 8 -36.09 -44.61 10.71
C THR A 8 -37.52 -44.07 10.88
N VAL A 9 -37.72 -42.75 10.98
CA VAL A 9 -37.54 -41.79 9.89
C VAL A 9 -37.02 -40.44 10.39
N ALA A 10 -36.05 -39.93 9.63
CA ALA A 10 -35.42 -38.63 9.79
C ALA A 10 -36.40 -37.46 9.53
N SER A 11 -36.27 -36.40 10.31
CA SER A 11 -36.70 -35.06 9.90
C SER A 11 -35.57 -34.10 10.25
N VAL A 12 -34.62 -34.01 9.32
CA VAL A 12 -33.57 -32.99 9.31
C VAL A 12 -34.24 -31.70 8.85
N LEU A 13 -34.63 -30.85 9.80
CA LEU A 13 -34.92 -29.46 9.53
C LEU A 13 -33.58 -28.75 9.29
N ALA A 14 -33.26 -28.59 8.02
CA ALA A 14 -32.16 -27.78 7.53
C ALA A 14 -32.39 -26.32 7.96
N PHE A 15 -31.77 -25.92 9.06
CA PHE A 15 -31.52 -24.51 9.33
C PHE A 15 -30.40 -24.09 8.40
N ALA A 16 -30.80 -23.55 7.25
CA ALA A 16 -29.87 -22.91 6.32
C ALA A 16 -29.17 -21.76 7.06
N LEU A 17 -27.92 -22.02 7.41
CA LEU A 17 -26.92 -21.01 7.71
C LEU A 17 -26.99 -19.93 6.63
N VAL A 18 -27.57 -18.78 6.96
CA VAL A 18 -27.24 -17.52 6.30
C VAL A 18 -25.83 -17.18 6.78
N LEU A 19 -24.85 -17.92 6.26
CA LEU A 19 -23.51 -17.38 6.08
C LEU A 19 -23.70 -16.28 5.06
N GLY A 20 -23.96 -15.07 5.56
CA GLY A 20 -23.71 -13.87 4.80
C GLY A 20 -22.27 -14.01 4.31
N ALA A 21 -22.13 -14.38 3.04
CA ALA A 21 -20.89 -14.22 2.33
C ALA A 21 -20.64 -12.71 2.36
N TRP A 22 -19.91 -12.27 3.38
CA TRP A 22 -19.01 -11.15 3.24
C TRP A 22 -18.01 -11.61 2.20
N THR A 23 -18.40 -11.56 0.92
CA THR A 23 -17.43 -11.55 -0.16
C THR A 23 -16.63 -10.29 0.11
N PRO A 24 -15.35 -10.38 0.54
CA PRO A 24 -14.51 -9.20 0.53
C PRO A 24 -14.63 -8.65 -0.89
N MET A 25 -14.98 -7.37 -1.01
CA MET A 25 -14.93 -6.66 -2.28
C MET A 25 -13.59 -7.02 -2.92
N SER A 26 -13.64 -7.76 -4.03
CA SER A 26 -12.46 -8.25 -4.68
C SER A 26 -11.65 -7.04 -5.14
N PHE A 27 -10.48 -6.84 -4.55
CA PHE A 27 -9.47 -5.83 -4.93
C PHE A 27 -9.01 -5.93 -6.40
N ALA A 28 -9.55 -6.87 -7.17
CA ALA A 28 -9.27 -7.05 -8.59
C ALA A 28 -9.54 -5.79 -9.44
N SER A 29 -10.43 -4.90 -9.02
CA SER A 29 -10.68 -3.62 -9.72
C SER A 29 -9.65 -2.52 -9.43
N LEU A 30 -8.82 -2.67 -8.40
CA LEU A 30 -7.73 -1.72 -8.07
C LEU A 30 -6.41 -2.06 -8.79
N ARG A 31 -6.36 -3.20 -9.49
CA ARG A 31 -5.22 -3.66 -10.31
C ARG A 31 -5.27 -3.18 -11.76
N CYS A 32 -6.24 -2.35 -12.13
CA CYS A 32 -6.11 -1.72 -13.43
C CYS A 32 -4.76 -0.99 -13.43
N CYS A 33 -4.14 -0.89 -14.58
CA CYS A 33 -3.17 0.17 -14.81
C CYS A 33 -1.70 -0.16 -14.47
N TYR A 34 -1.33 -0.84 -13.36
CA TYR A 34 0.09 -1.24 -13.16
C TYR A 34 0.46 -2.46 -14.03
N SER A 35 1.41 -2.28 -14.96
CA SER A 35 1.83 -3.33 -15.90
C SER A 35 3.05 -4.15 -15.47
N GLY A 36 3.72 -3.75 -14.38
CA GLY A 36 4.97 -4.34 -13.92
C GLY A 36 4.82 -5.56 -13.02
N ASP A 37 5.96 -6.17 -12.68
CA ASP A 37 6.05 -7.15 -11.61
C ASP A 37 5.70 -6.50 -10.26
N SER A 38 4.71 -7.07 -9.57
CA SER A 38 4.26 -6.62 -8.25
C SER A 38 3.90 -7.81 -7.38
N ILE A 39 3.84 -7.55 -6.07
CA ILE A 39 3.32 -8.49 -5.08
C ILE A 39 2.33 -7.78 -4.18
N GLU A 40 1.32 -8.51 -3.72
CA GLU A 40 0.36 -8.03 -2.74
C GLU A 40 0.75 -8.54 -1.36
N LEU A 41 0.94 -7.61 -0.41
CA LEU A 41 1.35 -7.90 0.95
C LEU A 41 0.64 -6.93 1.91
N GLN A 42 0.52 -7.30 3.19
CA GLN A 42 0.25 -6.28 4.22
C GLN A 42 1.53 -5.47 4.44
N ALA A 43 1.40 -4.15 4.59
CA ALA A 43 2.60 -3.31 4.75
C ALA A 43 3.44 -3.72 5.96
N ALA A 44 2.80 -4.15 7.06
CA ALA A 44 3.48 -4.65 8.26
C ALA A 44 4.34 -5.91 8.00
N ASP A 45 3.93 -6.76 7.05
CA ASP A 45 4.55 -8.06 6.77
C ASP A 45 5.66 -7.98 5.71
N VAL A 46 5.85 -6.81 5.08
CA VAL A 46 6.91 -6.64 4.08
C VAL A 46 8.26 -6.88 4.75
N ALA A 47 8.99 -7.87 4.25
CA ALA A 47 10.36 -8.13 4.69
C ALA A 47 11.28 -6.95 4.36
N VAL A 48 12.16 -6.59 5.29
CA VAL A 48 13.09 -5.48 5.20
C VAL A 48 14.48 -6.00 5.56
N LYS A 49 15.44 -5.85 4.65
CA LYS A 49 16.83 -6.18 4.94
C LYS A 49 17.56 -4.92 5.38
N LEU A 50 18.21 -4.99 6.53
CA LEU A 50 18.99 -3.90 7.11
C LEU A 50 20.44 -3.95 6.60
N GLU A 51 21.21 -2.89 6.86
CA GLU A 51 22.64 -2.85 6.53
C GLU A 51 23.48 -3.88 7.29
N ASP A 52 23.05 -4.29 8.50
CA ASP A 52 23.72 -5.32 9.29
C ASP A 52 23.47 -6.75 8.78
N GLY A 53 22.71 -6.89 7.68
CA GLY A 53 22.39 -8.17 7.04
C GLY A 53 21.18 -8.88 7.62
N ARG A 54 20.60 -8.41 8.74
CA ARG A 54 19.36 -8.98 9.29
C ARG A 54 18.18 -8.68 8.38
N THR A 55 17.21 -9.58 8.41
CA THR A 55 15.89 -9.38 7.80
C THR A 55 14.84 -9.35 8.91
N VAL A 56 14.08 -8.27 8.96
CA VAL A 56 12.96 -8.05 9.88
C VAL A 56 11.72 -7.71 9.06
N SER A 57 10.53 -7.77 9.63
CA SER A 57 9.36 -7.20 8.97
C SER A 57 9.33 -5.67 9.11
N PHE A 58 8.58 -4.98 8.26
CA PHE A 58 8.39 -3.54 8.36
C PHE A 58 7.68 -3.16 9.68
N GLY A 59 6.72 -3.99 10.14
CA GLY A 59 6.06 -3.80 11.43
C GLY A 59 6.99 -4.01 12.62
N GLU A 60 7.99 -4.89 12.51
CA GLU A 60 9.05 -5.02 13.53
C GLU A 60 9.98 -3.81 13.52
N LEU A 61 10.28 -3.26 12.34
CA LEU A 61 11.13 -2.08 12.20
C LEU A 61 10.43 -0.79 12.68
N PHE A 62 9.12 -0.68 12.46
CA PHE A 62 8.26 0.42 12.88
C PHE A 62 7.09 -0.10 13.72
N PRO A 63 7.31 -0.40 15.01
CA PRO A 63 6.27 -0.98 15.88
C PRO A 63 5.10 -0.04 16.14
N ASP A 64 5.23 1.25 15.84
CA ASP A 64 4.16 2.24 15.91
C ASP A 64 3.38 2.39 14.59
N PHE A 65 3.75 1.66 13.54
CA PHE A 65 2.92 1.49 12.34
C PHE A 65 1.61 0.81 12.72
N THR A 66 0.49 1.38 12.27
CA THR A 66 -0.83 0.77 12.47
C THR A 66 -1.66 1.01 11.22
N PRO A 67 -2.14 -0.05 10.54
CA PRO A 67 -3.02 0.11 9.41
C PRO A 67 -4.32 0.78 9.85
N SER A 68 -4.87 1.62 8.99
CA SER A 68 -6.13 2.29 9.24
C SER A 68 -7.30 1.35 8.99
N THR A 69 -8.24 1.30 9.92
CA THR A 69 -9.50 0.58 9.77
C THR A 69 -10.63 1.47 9.23
N SER A 70 -10.33 2.74 8.94
CA SER A 70 -11.32 3.69 8.44
C SER A 70 -11.66 3.39 6.98
N PHE A 71 -12.95 3.13 6.74
CA PHE A 71 -13.52 2.96 5.40
C PHE A 71 -13.40 4.22 4.53
N PHE A 72 -13.31 5.41 5.14
CA PHE A 72 -13.33 6.71 4.43
C PHE A 72 -12.00 7.11 3.77
N THR A 73 -10.99 6.25 3.79
CA THR A 73 -9.63 6.60 3.36
C THR A 73 -9.36 6.41 1.86
N LEU A 74 -10.43 6.23 1.08
CA LEU A 74 -10.45 6.00 -0.38
C LEU A 74 -10.03 7.21 -1.25
N MET A 75 -9.53 8.30 -0.67
CA MET A 75 -9.16 9.50 -1.45
C MET A 75 -7.69 9.56 -1.87
N TYR A 76 -7.00 8.42 -1.90
CA TYR A 76 -5.59 8.32 -2.33
C TYR A 76 -5.33 7.43 -3.54
N PRO A 77 -6.18 7.34 -4.56
CA PRO A 77 -5.73 6.68 -5.76
C PRO A 77 -4.79 7.63 -6.53
N VAL A 78 -3.50 7.60 -6.21
CA VAL A 78 -2.51 7.91 -7.24
C VAL A 78 -2.33 6.60 -8.00
N TYR A 79 -3.30 6.27 -8.85
CA TYR A 79 -3.21 5.08 -9.69
C TYR A 79 -1.92 5.12 -10.54
N ARG A 80 -1.57 6.33 -10.98
CA ARG A 80 -0.40 6.65 -11.81
C ARG A 80 -0.14 8.15 -11.72
N LEU A 81 1.07 8.64 -11.98
CA LEU A 81 1.39 10.07 -12.03
C LEU A 81 2.51 10.31 -13.05
N ASP A 82 2.27 11.18 -14.03
CA ASP A 82 3.27 11.58 -15.04
C ASP A 82 4.39 12.38 -14.36
N ILE A 83 5.60 11.80 -14.31
CA ILE A 83 6.75 12.38 -13.63
C ILE A 83 7.16 13.72 -14.28
N ALA A 84 6.96 13.86 -15.60
CA ALA A 84 7.31 15.08 -16.33
C ALA A 84 6.44 16.29 -15.92
N ARG A 85 5.28 16.05 -15.32
CA ARG A 85 4.36 17.09 -14.82
C ARG A 85 4.62 17.49 -13.37
N VAL A 86 5.55 16.82 -12.68
CA VAL A 86 5.87 17.12 -11.28
C VAL A 86 6.76 18.35 -11.22
N VAL A 87 6.16 19.48 -10.82
CA VAL A 87 6.83 20.79 -10.70
C VAL A 87 7.85 20.87 -9.56
N TYR A 88 7.86 19.87 -8.67
CA TYR A 88 8.76 19.76 -7.51
C TYR A 88 10.00 18.94 -7.88
N PRO A 89 11.16 19.57 -8.15
CA PRO A 89 12.28 18.89 -8.81
C PRO A 89 12.95 17.80 -7.95
N HIS A 90 12.94 17.95 -6.62
CA HIS A 90 13.51 16.93 -5.73
C HIS A 90 12.61 15.69 -5.70
N LEU A 91 11.30 15.87 -5.64
CA LEU A 91 10.32 14.80 -5.74
C LEU A 91 10.31 14.14 -7.13
N ALA A 92 10.39 14.91 -8.22
CA ALA A 92 10.48 14.35 -9.57
C ALA A 92 11.71 13.46 -9.72
N SER A 93 12.88 13.90 -9.23
CA SER A 93 14.10 13.09 -9.21
C SER A 93 13.95 11.82 -8.37
N LYS A 94 13.17 11.87 -7.28
CA LYS A 94 12.83 10.68 -6.50
C LYS A 94 11.95 9.74 -7.28
N PHE A 95 10.86 10.21 -7.90
CA PHE A 95 9.98 9.35 -8.68
C PHE A 95 10.71 8.60 -9.79
N VAL A 96 11.66 9.23 -10.49
CA VAL A 96 12.50 8.51 -11.48
C VAL A 96 13.27 7.32 -10.87
N GLN A 97 13.69 7.41 -9.60
CA GLN A 97 14.40 6.31 -8.92
C GLN A 97 13.47 5.14 -8.56
N TYR A 98 12.17 5.40 -8.43
CA TYR A 98 11.17 4.43 -8.01
C TYR A 98 10.27 3.95 -9.15
N ASP A 99 10.27 4.60 -10.31
CA ASP A 99 9.67 4.12 -11.56
C ASP A 99 10.30 2.76 -11.93
N ALA A 100 9.61 1.68 -11.54
CA ALA A 100 10.08 0.32 -11.68
C ALA A 100 9.96 -0.15 -13.13
N ASN A 101 8.98 0.42 -13.83
CA ASN A 101 8.62 0.10 -15.20
C ASN A 101 9.38 0.92 -16.24
N GLU A 102 10.09 1.97 -15.81
CA GLU A 102 10.80 2.94 -16.66
C GLU A 102 9.87 3.55 -17.72
N ASN A 103 8.61 3.75 -17.35
CA ASN A 103 7.56 4.20 -18.28
C ASN A 103 7.34 5.72 -18.20
N GLY A 104 8.04 6.43 -17.31
CA GLY A 104 7.90 7.87 -17.09
C GLY A 104 6.79 8.24 -16.11
N PHE A 105 6.18 7.26 -15.45
CA PHE A 105 5.12 7.45 -14.47
C PHE A 105 5.54 6.83 -13.14
N ILE A 106 4.99 7.39 -12.06
CA ILE A 106 5.05 6.75 -10.74
C ILE A 106 3.67 6.22 -10.39
N GLU A 107 3.59 4.93 -10.06
CA GLU A 107 2.34 4.22 -9.84
C GLU A 107 2.18 3.83 -8.36
N GLU A 108 0.94 3.61 -7.91
CA GLU A 108 0.63 3.32 -6.50
C GLU A 108 1.55 2.26 -5.83
N PRO A 109 1.81 1.09 -6.43
CA PRO A 109 2.66 0.10 -5.78
C PRO A 109 4.13 0.53 -5.69
N GLU A 110 4.60 1.43 -6.55
CA GLU A 110 5.95 2.01 -6.51
C GLU A 110 6.03 3.12 -5.46
N LEU A 111 4.96 3.92 -5.32
CA LEU A 111 4.83 4.89 -4.23
C LEU A 111 4.85 4.20 -2.86
N THR A 112 4.24 3.02 -2.73
CA THR A 112 4.31 2.23 -1.50
C THR A 112 5.76 1.91 -1.15
N VAL A 113 6.56 1.45 -2.12
CA VAL A 113 8.00 1.23 -1.94
C VAL A 113 8.70 2.52 -1.55
N LEU A 114 8.45 3.64 -2.24
CA LEU A 114 9.02 4.95 -1.90
C LEU A 114 8.74 5.33 -0.44
N PHE A 115 7.49 5.24 0.02
CA PHE A 115 7.12 5.58 1.39
C PHE A 115 7.91 4.74 2.41
N MET A 116 7.92 3.43 2.23
CA MET A 116 8.61 2.52 3.15
C MET A 116 10.13 2.76 3.17
N GLN A 117 10.74 2.96 2.01
CA GLN A 117 12.18 3.18 1.91
C GLN A 117 12.61 4.56 2.42
N GLU A 118 11.89 5.62 2.06
CA GLU A 118 12.21 6.98 2.47
C GLU A 118 11.95 7.19 3.96
N VAL A 119 10.88 6.64 4.56
CA VAL A 119 10.65 6.66 6.01
C VAL A 119 11.85 6.05 6.74
N ALA A 120 12.27 4.85 6.35
CA ALA A 120 13.35 4.16 7.03
C ALA A 120 14.68 4.91 6.93
N ARG A 121 14.99 5.43 5.73
CA ARG A 121 16.15 6.30 5.53
C ARG A 121 16.09 7.58 6.38
N GLY A 122 14.90 8.19 6.50
CA GLY A 122 14.69 9.41 7.26
C GLY A 122 14.90 9.25 8.75
N LEU A 123 14.58 8.08 9.29
CA LEU A 123 14.60 7.75 10.73
C LEU A 123 15.83 6.97 11.16
N ASP A 124 16.93 7.06 10.41
CA ASP A 124 18.19 6.38 10.72
C ASP A 124 18.08 4.86 10.86
N GLN A 125 17.14 4.27 10.11
CA GLN A 125 16.99 2.83 9.94
C GLN A 125 17.37 2.46 8.51
N PRO A 126 18.66 2.47 8.13
CA PRO A 126 19.03 2.27 6.74
C PRO A 126 18.70 0.85 6.30
N ILE A 127 17.83 0.79 5.30
CA ILE A 127 17.43 -0.46 4.65
C ILE A 127 18.22 -0.62 3.36
N THR A 128 18.66 -1.84 3.08
CA THR A 128 19.35 -2.18 1.83
C THR A 128 18.35 -2.63 0.76
N GLN A 129 17.25 -3.26 1.17
CA GLN A 129 16.17 -3.67 0.28
C GLN A 129 14.85 -3.88 1.03
N LEU A 130 13.75 -3.72 0.30
CA LEU A 130 12.47 -4.32 0.64
C LEU A 130 12.37 -5.66 -0.08
N GLY A 131 11.85 -6.67 0.60
CA GLY A 131 11.88 -8.08 0.19
C GLY A 131 13.02 -8.87 0.84
N GLY A 132 12.76 -10.17 1.07
CA GLY A 132 13.72 -11.11 1.64
C GLY A 132 14.78 -11.54 0.62
N GLU A 133 14.53 -12.61 -0.14
CA GLU A 133 15.49 -13.11 -1.14
C GLU A 133 15.53 -12.26 -2.41
N ARG A 134 14.38 -11.69 -2.82
CA ARG A 134 14.24 -10.84 -4.00
C ARG A 134 13.87 -9.43 -3.59
N ARG A 135 14.51 -8.44 -4.20
CA ARG A 135 14.13 -7.02 -4.07
C ARG A 135 12.74 -6.78 -4.68
N LEU A 136 11.87 -6.17 -3.89
CA LEU A 136 10.56 -5.68 -4.32
C LEU A 136 10.71 -4.24 -4.83
N ARG A 137 10.26 -3.99 -6.06
CA ARG A 137 10.23 -2.65 -6.67
C ARG A 137 8.82 -2.04 -6.68
N ALA A 138 7.81 -2.88 -6.53
CA ALA A 138 6.39 -2.49 -6.45
C ALA A 138 5.66 -3.42 -5.49
N ILE A 139 4.87 -2.85 -4.58
CA ILE A 139 4.11 -3.59 -3.56
C ILE A 139 2.70 -3.03 -3.51
N PHE A 140 1.71 -3.88 -3.78
CA PHE A 140 0.32 -3.56 -3.51
C PHE A 140 0.02 -3.81 -2.03
N VAL A 141 -0.61 -2.83 -1.40
CA VAL A 141 -1.07 -2.90 -0.01
C VAL A 141 -2.52 -2.42 0.07
N SER A 142 -3.19 -2.62 1.20
CA SER A 142 -4.55 -2.12 1.35
C SER A 142 -4.59 -0.59 1.46
N ALA A 143 -5.73 0.04 1.16
CA ALA A 143 -5.92 1.47 1.42
C ALA A 143 -5.69 1.84 2.90
N GLY A 144 -5.98 0.90 3.82
CA GLY A 144 -5.69 1.06 5.25
C GLY A 144 -4.19 1.11 5.54
N ASP A 145 -3.39 0.32 4.84
CA ASP A 145 -1.93 0.36 4.94
C ASP A 145 -1.36 1.66 4.39
N ILE A 146 -1.87 2.16 3.25
CA ILE A 146 -1.46 3.45 2.68
C ILE A 146 -1.69 4.58 3.69
N ASP A 147 -2.87 4.66 4.29
CA ASP A 147 -3.14 5.64 5.34
C ASP A 147 -2.23 5.45 6.57
N GLY A 148 -2.00 4.19 6.97
CA GLY A 148 -1.05 3.86 8.03
C GLY A 148 0.36 4.43 7.76
N LEU A 149 0.86 4.28 6.52
CA LEU A 149 2.16 4.81 6.09
C LEU A 149 2.18 6.34 6.11
N ILE A 150 1.14 6.99 5.60
CA ILE A 150 1.02 8.46 5.63
C ILE A 150 0.99 8.97 7.07
N ARG A 151 0.25 8.31 7.97
CA ARG A 151 0.18 8.67 9.39
C ARG A 151 1.51 8.47 10.10
N LEU A 152 2.24 7.39 9.79
CA LEU A 152 3.59 7.16 10.30
C LEU A 152 4.52 8.31 9.88
N VAL A 153 4.54 8.65 8.58
CA VAL A 153 5.31 9.78 8.04
C VAL A 153 5.00 11.07 8.79
N ASN A 154 3.72 11.42 8.92
CA ASN A 154 3.30 12.68 9.53
C ASN A 154 3.67 12.76 11.01
N ARG A 155 3.52 11.65 11.75
CA ARG A 155 3.85 11.59 13.18
C ARG A 155 5.35 11.74 13.42
N ARG A 156 6.17 11.13 12.57
CA ARG A 156 7.63 11.06 12.71
C ARG A 156 8.35 12.15 11.91
N ARG A 157 7.62 13.04 11.23
CA ARG A 157 8.16 14.03 10.28
C ARG A 157 9.24 14.92 10.85
N SER A 158 9.10 15.35 12.11
CA SER A 158 10.07 16.19 12.80
C SER A 158 11.39 15.48 13.12
N GLU A 159 11.36 14.15 13.22
CA GLU A 159 12.53 13.31 13.52
C GLU A 159 13.31 12.95 12.25
N MET A 160 12.73 13.15 11.07
CA MET A 160 13.35 12.77 9.80
C MET A 160 14.52 13.67 9.42
N LYS A 161 15.55 13.06 8.84
CA LYS A 161 16.63 13.74 8.12
C LYS A 161 16.07 14.80 7.13
N PRO A 162 16.72 15.97 6.98
CA PRO A 162 16.20 17.07 6.15
C PRO A 162 15.85 16.67 4.71
N ALA A 163 16.67 15.84 4.07
CA ALA A 163 16.43 15.41 2.69
C ALA A 163 15.16 14.55 2.54
N THR A 164 14.90 13.63 3.48
CA THR A 164 13.70 12.80 3.49
C THR A 164 12.46 13.63 3.80
N ARG A 165 12.54 14.51 4.80
CA ARG A 165 11.46 15.42 5.14
C ARG A 165 11.05 16.29 3.95
N LYS A 166 12.03 16.83 3.21
CA LYS A 166 11.77 17.56 1.97
C LYS A 166 11.01 16.74 0.92
N THR A 167 11.35 15.46 0.73
CA THR A 167 10.62 14.57 -0.18
C THR A 167 9.14 14.54 0.16
N PHE A 168 8.81 14.30 1.43
CA PHE A 168 7.42 14.22 1.83
C PHE A 168 6.75 15.60 1.89
N ASP A 169 7.50 16.69 2.14
CA ASP A 169 6.96 18.06 2.11
C ASP A 169 6.48 18.37 0.68
N GLU A 170 7.26 17.99 -0.32
CA GLU A 170 6.88 18.14 -1.72
C GLU A 170 5.72 17.22 -2.14
N ILE A 171 5.59 16.02 -1.55
CA ILE A 171 4.40 15.17 -1.74
C ILE A 171 3.14 15.86 -1.21
N ASP A 172 3.22 16.49 -0.03
CA ASP A 172 2.10 17.23 0.56
C ASP A 172 1.70 18.45 -0.29
N LEU A 173 2.70 19.17 -0.82
CA LEU A 173 2.48 20.31 -1.73
C LEU A 173 1.83 19.85 -3.04
N LEU A 174 2.37 18.81 -3.67
CA LEU A 174 1.81 18.21 -4.88
C LEU A 174 0.35 17.79 -4.66
N ARG A 175 0.05 17.13 -3.54
CA ARG A 175 -1.32 16.74 -3.18
C ARG A 175 -2.24 17.95 -3.02
N ARG A 176 -1.76 19.02 -2.39
CA ARG A 176 -2.55 20.24 -2.20
C ARG A 176 -2.86 20.89 -3.54
N ASP A 177 -1.88 20.99 -4.42
CA ASP A 177 -2.04 21.65 -5.72
C ASP A 177 -3.02 20.85 -6.60
N PHE A 178 -2.96 19.51 -6.59
CA PHE A 178 -3.98 18.67 -7.24
C PHE A 178 -5.41 18.91 -6.72
N ARG A 179 -5.58 19.14 -5.41
CA ARG A 179 -6.90 19.44 -4.84
C ARG A 179 -7.42 20.83 -5.22
N LEU A 180 -6.53 21.79 -5.43
CA LEU A 180 -6.88 23.18 -5.73
C LEU A 180 -7.23 23.41 -7.20
N ASP A 181 -6.63 22.63 -8.11
CA ASP A 181 -6.85 22.76 -9.55
C ASP A 181 -8.17 22.12 -10.04
N GLY A 182 -8.99 21.56 -9.13
CA GLY A 182 -10.33 21.06 -9.45
C GLY A 182 -10.37 19.79 -10.31
N THR A 183 -9.24 19.14 -10.53
CA THR A 183 -9.14 17.80 -11.12
C THR A 183 -9.43 16.75 -10.05
N GLU A 184 -10.69 16.65 -9.62
CA GLU A 184 -11.11 15.51 -8.79
C GLU A 184 -10.94 14.19 -9.57
N PRO A 185 -10.46 13.12 -8.90
CA PRO A 185 -10.26 11.83 -9.53
C PRO A 185 -11.63 11.16 -9.74
N GLY A 186 -12.07 11.05 -10.99
CA GLY A 186 -13.07 10.03 -11.32
C GLY A 186 -14.32 10.44 -12.08
N GLU A 187 -14.30 11.47 -12.93
CA GLU A 187 -15.33 11.58 -13.97
C GLU A 187 -14.74 11.97 -15.33
N GLN A 188 -14.09 11.01 -15.97
CA GLN A 188 -14.41 10.61 -17.35
C GLN A 188 -13.61 9.37 -17.71
N GLY A 189 -14.31 8.42 -18.33
CA GLY A 189 -13.71 7.23 -18.92
C GLY A 189 -12.57 7.61 -19.85
N ASP A 190 -11.62 6.68 -19.94
CA ASP A 190 -10.30 6.81 -20.54
C ASP A 190 -9.32 7.51 -19.61
N GLY A 191 -8.40 6.69 -19.09
CA GLY A 191 -7.43 7.05 -18.08
C GLY A 191 -6.78 8.40 -18.33
N TRP A 192 -6.82 9.24 -17.31
CA TRP A 192 -5.84 10.29 -17.11
C TRP A 192 -4.98 9.86 -15.94
N LEU A 193 -3.98 9.08 -16.30
CA LEU A 193 -2.56 9.15 -15.96
C LEU A 193 -1.88 8.02 -16.74
#